data_AF-A0A7G9QVU7-F1
#
_entry.id   AF-A0A7G9QVU7-F1
#
_cell.length_a   1.000
_cell.length_b   1.000
_cell.length_c   1.000
_cell.angle_alpha   90.00
_cell.angle_beta   90.00
_cell.angle_gamma   90.00
#
_symmetry.space_group_name_H-M   'P 1'
#
loop_
_entity.id
_entity.type
_entity.pdbx_description
1 polymer ?
#
loop_
_entity_poly.entity_id
_entity_poly.type
_entity_poly.pdbx_seq_one_letter_code
_entity_poly.pdbx_strand_id
1 'polypeptide(L)'
;MNMNFDRDNDPQPIPVDLAISRGQLLVNGPVQILLLSGAATAYFLLDVSTIACFVAVGLGFILAWLWWSYFIPQWREWAHARGADPEELQFEAVRSKLTWPKGSFFERTEIRRRER
;
A
#
# COMPACT_ATOMS: atom_id res chain seq x y z
N MET A 1 2.76 13.40 -6.24
CA MET A 1 2.45 13.67 -4.82
C MET A 1 3.36 12.76 -4.00
N ASN A 2 4.26 13.32 -3.20
CA ASN A 2 5.07 12.53 -2.26
C ASN A 2 4.23 12.36 -0.99
N MET A 3 4.07 11.13 -0.50
CA MET A 3 3.42 10.92 0.80
C MET A 3 4.32 11.44 1.92
N ASN A 4 3.75 12.25 2.80
CA ASN A 4 4.42 12.62 4.03
C ASN A 4 4.07 11.59 5.11
N PHE A 5 5.04 10.75 5.47
CA PHE A 5 4.92 9.78 6.56
C PHE A 5 5.38 10.36 7.90
N ASP A 6 6.01 11.54 7.88
CA ASP A 6 6.60 12.17 9.05
C ASP A 6 5.55 12.76 9.99
N ARG A 7 5.85 12.66 11.28
CA ARG A 7 5.27 13.49 12.32
C ARG A 7 6.38 14.17 13.11
N ASP A 8 6.09 15.36 13.62
CA ASP A 8 7.06 16.23 14.31
C ASP A 8 7.78 15.56 15.48
N ASN A 9 7.17 14.54 16.08
CA ASN A 9 7.67 13.82 17.26
C ASN A 9 8.17 12.40 16.95
N ASP A 10 8.41 12.05 15.68
CA ASP A 10 8.90 10.71 15.35
C ASP A 10 10.37 10.53 15.81
N PRO A 11 10.69 9.42 16.51
CA PRO A 11 12.05 9.13 16.98
C PRO A 11 13.04 8.88 15.83
N GLN A 12 14.34 9.08 16.12
CA GLN A 12 15.45 8.87 15.20
C GLN A 12 16.51 7.98 15.87
N PRO A 13 16.81 6.77 15.37
CA PRO A 13 16.17 6.13 14.21
C PRO A 13 14.71 5.74 14.47
N ILE A 14 13.92 5.59 13.41
CA ILE A 14 12.52 5.19 13.54
C ILE A 14 12.40 3.68 13.88
N PRO A 15 11.64 3.29 14.91
CA PRO A 15 11.35 1.89 15.19
C PRO A 15 10.59 1.22 14.05
N VAL A 16 10.91 -0.05 13.77
CA VAL A 16 10.26 -0.84 12.72
C VAL A 16 8.75 -0.90 12.92
N ASP A 17 8.28 -1.20 14.13
CA ASP A 17 6.83 -1.26 14.43
C ASP A 17 6.09 0.04 14.09
N LEU A 18 6.73 1.19 14.35
CA LEU A 18 6.15 2.50 14.03
C LEU A 18 6.14 2.72 12.51
N ALA A 19 7.22 2.37 11.81
CA ALA A 19 7.27 2.43 10.36
C ALA A 19 6.19 1.54 9.72
N ILE A 20 6.00 0.32 10.23
CA ILE A 20 4.95 -0.61 9.78
C ILE A 20 3.55 -0.02 10.02
N SER A 21 3.29 0.53 11.21
CA SER A 21 2.00 1.16 11.52
C SER A 21 1.69 2.32 10.56
N ARG A 22 2.68 3.14 10.23
CA ARG A 22 2.56 4.22 9.23
C ARG A 22 2.25 3.67 7.84
N GLY A 23 2.95 2.62 7.42
CA GLY A 23 2.71 1.95 6.15
C GLY A 23 1.30 1.35 6.06
N GLN A 24 0.83 0.67 7.10
CA GLN A 24 -0.53 0.13 7.14
C GLN A 24 -1.59 1.24 7.05
N LEU A 25 -1.41 2.34 7.77
CA LEU A 25 -2.37 3.44 7.73
C LEU A 25 -2.41 4.13 6.35
N LEU A 26 -1.25 4.45 5.79
CA LEU A 26 -1.13 5.30 4.60
C LEU A 26 -1.17 4.51 3.28
N VAL A 27 -0.83 3.22 3.30
CA VAL A 27 -0.93 2.34 2.13
C VAL A 27 -2.16 1.45 2.23
N ASN A 28 -2.29 0.63 3.29
CA ASN A 28 -3.40 -0.31 3.39
C ASN A 28 -4.75 0.38 3.65
N GLY A 29 -4.79 1.50 4.37
CA GLY A 29 -6.02 2.27 4.58
C GLY A 29 -6.71 2.65 3.27
N PRO A 30 -6.04 3.39 2.36
CA PRO A 30 -6.58 3.70 1.04
C PRO A 30 -6.86 2.47 0.17
N VAL A 31 -6.04 1.42 0.22
CA VAL A 31 -6.31 0.15 -0.49
C VAL A 31 -7.66 -0.43 -0.05
N GLN A 32 -7.92 -0.49 1.26
CA GLN A 32 -9.21 -0.99 1.78
C GLN A 32 -10.37 -0.10 1.32
N ILE A 33 -10.23 1.22 1.36
CA ILE A 33 -11.26 2.15 0.89
C ILE A 33 -11.55 1.91 -0.61
N LEU A 34 -10.52 1.77 -1.45
CA LEU A 34 -10.68 1.55 -2.88
C LEU A 34 -11.38 0.21 -3.18
N LEU A 35 -10.98 -0.87 -2.50
CA LEU A 35 -11.64 -2.18 -2.64
C LEU A 35 -13.09 -2.16 -2.18
N LEU A 36 -13.37 -1.57 -1.00
CA LEU A 36 -14.72 -1.45 -0.46
C LEU A 36 -15.59 -0.56 -1.34
N SER A 37 -15.03 0.50 -1.94
CA SER A 37 -15.77 1.37 -2.85
C SER A 37 -16.20 0.64 -4.13
N GLY A 38 -15.34 -0.23 -4.69
CA GLY A 38 -15.69 -1.10 -5.81
C GLY A 38 -16.81 -2.09 -5.46
N ALA A 39 -16.72 -2.74 -4.30
CA ALA A 39 -17.75 -3.66 -3.81
C ALA A 39 -19.08 -2.95 -3.51
N ALA A 40 -19.04 -1.79 -2.86
CA ALA A 40 -20.22 -0.99 -2.58
C ALA A 40 -20.91 -0.52 -3.86
N THR A 41 -20.12 -0.05 -4.85
CA THR A 41 -20.65 0.34 -6.16
C THR A 41 -21.30 -0.85 -6.86
N ALA A 42 -20.68 -2.03 -6.84
CA ALA A 42 -21.27 -3.24 -7.39
C ALA A 42 -22.58 -3.63 -6.69
N TYR A 43 -22.67 -3.48 -5.37
CA TYR A 43 -23.90 -3.75 -4.61
C TYR A 43 -25.07 -2.88 -5.11
N PHE A 44 -24.84 -1.59 -5.38
CA PHE A 44 -25.87 -0.70 -5.94
C PHE A 44 -26.22 -1.00 -7.41
N LEU A 45 -25.42 -1.81 -8.11
CA LEU A 45 -25.60 -2.17 -9.52
C LEU A 45 -26.18 -3.57 -9.73
N LEU A 46 -26.48 -4.31 -8.65
CA LEU A 46 -26.93 -5.71 -8.73
C LEU A 46 -28.18 -5.89 -9.60
N ASP A 47 -29.17 -5.02 -9.43
CA ASP A 47 -30.43 -5.08 -10.19
C ASP A 47 -30.33 -4.40 -11.57
N VAL A 48 -29.19 -3.75 -11.86
CA VAL A 48 -28.97 -3.02 -13.12
C VAL A 48 -28.26 -3.90 -14.14
N SER A 49 -27.10 -4.45 -13.78
CA SER A 49 -26.31 -5.26 -14.70
C SER A 49 -25.20 -6.03 -13.98
N THR A 50 -25.21 -7.35 -14.17
CA THR A 50 -24.14 -8.24 -13.70
C THR A 50 -22.78 -7.84 -14.28
N ILE A 51 -22.72 -7.42 -15.55
CA ILE A 51 -21.47 -6.98 -16.19
C ILE A 51 -20.96 -5.71 -15.51
N ALA A 52 -21.84 -4.75 -15.21
CA ALA A 52 -21.46 -3.52 -14.53
C ALA A 52 -20.92 -3.77 -13.11
N CYS A 53 -21.45 -4.78 -12.40
CA CYS A 53 -20.92 -5.21 -11.10
C CYS A 53 -19.46 -5.69 -11.20
N PHE A 54 -19.16 -6.57 -12.17
CA PHE A 54 -17.79 -7.04 -12.39
C PHE A 54 -16.84 -5.91 -12.76
N VAL A 55 -17.29 -4.96 -13.59
CA VAL A 55 -16.51 -3.77 -13.94
C VAL A 55 -16.23 -2.92 -12.70
N ALA A 56 -17.22 -2.69 -11.84
CA ALA A 56 -17.05 -1.90 -10.61
C ALA A 56 -16.04 -2.53 -9.64
N VAL A 57 -16.15 -3.83 -9.38
CA VAL A 57 -15.18 -4.57 -8.54
C VAL A 57 -13.79 -4.56 -9.18
N GLY A 58 -13.71 -4.81 -10.50
CA GLY A 58 -12.45 -4.82 -11.23
C GLY A 58 -11.73 -3.48 -11.19
N LEU A 59 -12.46 -2.36 -11.36
CA LEU A 59 -11.90 -1.02 -11.26
C LEU A 59 -11.41 -0.71 -9.83
N GLY A 60 -12.18 -1.05 -8.80
CA GLY A 60 -11.76 -0.89 -7.41
C GLY A 60 -10.47 -1.64 -7.10
N PHE A 61 -10.36 -2.89 -7.60
CA PHE A 61 -9.15 -3.69 -7.48
C PHE A 61 -7.95 -3.08 -8.22
N ILE A 62 -8.12 -2.67 -9.48
CA ILE A 62 -7.04 -2.08 -10.28
C ILE A 62 -6.52 -0.80 -9.62
N LEU A 63 -7.42 0.07 -9.15
CA LEU A 63 -7.03 1.32 -8.47
C LEU A 63 -6.31 1.04 -7.15
N ALA A 64 -6.81 0.10 -6.35
CA ALA A 64 -6.17 -0.32 -5.12
C ALA A 64 -4.76 -0.89 -5.37
N TRP A 65 -4.62 -1.71 -6.42
CA TRP A 65 -3.33 -2.27 -6.82
C TRP A 65 -2.34 -1.18 -7.23
N LEU A 66 -2.76 -0.24 -8.07
CA LEU A 66 -1.91 0.88 -8.51
C LEU A 66 -1.47 1.76 -7.34
N TRP A 67 -2.37 2.02 -6.38
CA TRP A 67 -2.02 2.75 -5.15
C TRP A 67 -0.94 2.02 -4.37
N TRP A 68 -1.15 0.74 -4.08
CA TRP A 68 -0.19 -0.10 -3.37
C TRP A 68 1.17 -0.13 -4.09
N SER A 69 1.16 -0.42 -5.39
CA SER A 69 2.36 -0.51 -6.23
C SER A 69 3.19 0.77 -6.21
N TYR A 70 2.55 1.94 -6.16
CA TYR A 70 3.24 3.22 -6.18
C TYR A 70 3.76 3.64 -4.79
N PHE A 71 3.01 3.39 -3.72
CA PHE A 71 3.32 3.93 -2.40
C PHE A 71 4.15 3.00 -1.51
N ILE A 72 4.19 1.69 -1.77
CA ILE A 72 5.10 0.79 -1.04
C ILE A 72 6.58 1.16 -1.19
N PRO A 73 7.11 1.42 -2.41
CA PRO A 73 8.50 1.86 -2.56
C PRO A 73 8.79 3.15 -1.81
N GLN A 74 7.88 4.13 -1.86
CA GLN A 74 8.05 5.42 -1.17
C GLN A 74 8.05 5.27 0.35
N TRP A 75 7.14 4.44 0.89
CA TRP A 75 7.13 4.11 2.31
C TRP A 75 8.44 3.44 2.73
N ARG A 76 8.93 2.50 1.92
CA ARG A 76 10.17 1.77 2.19
C ARG A 76 11.39 2.69 2.17
N GLU A 77 11.52 3.52 1.15
CA GLU A 77 12.56 4.55 1.03
C GLU A 77 12.53 5.51 2.21
N TRP A 78 11.34 5.98 2.60
CA TRP A 78 11.16 6.84 3.77
C TRP A 78 11.63 6.17 5.07
N ALA A 79 11.22 4.91 5.32
CA ALA A 79 11.60 4.18 6.52
C ALA A 79 13.12 3.96 6.60
N HIS A 80 13.76 3.62 5.48
CA HIS A 80 15.23 3.50 5.41
C HIS A 80 15.93 4.84 5.63
N ALA A 81 15.43 5.93 5.04
CA ALA A 81 15.99 7.27 5.24
C ALA A 81 15.88 7.74 6.70
N ARG A 82 14.91 7.20 7.45
CA ARG A 82 14.71 7.41 8.89
C ARG A 82 15.47 6.41 9.78
N GLY A 83 16.33 5.57 9.20
CA GLY A 83 17.22 4.67 9.93
C GLY A 83 16.59 3.36 10.39
N ALA A 84 15.43 2.96 9.86
CA ALA A 84 14.86 1.63 10.14
C ALA A 84 15.77 0.52 9.59
N ASP A 85 15.97 -0.54 10.37
CA ASP A 85 16.75 -1.71 9.94
C ASP A 85 16.12 -2.36 8.69
N PRO A 86 16.87 -2.52 7.58
CA PRO A 86 16.27 -2.99 6.34
C PRO A 86 15.80 -4.45 6.34
N GLU A 87 16.44 -5.33 7.12
CA GLU A 87 16.09 -6.75 7.16
C GLU A 87 14.84 -6.96 8.03
N GLU A 88 14.85 -6.38 9.23
CA GLU A 88 13.72 -6.40 10.15
C GLU A 88 12.48 -5.72 9.55
N LEU A 89 12.66 -4.56 8.90
CA LEU A 89 11.56 -3.85 8.23
C LEU A 89 10.92 -4.71 7.15
N GLN A 90 11.71 -5.39 6.30
CA GLN A 90 11.15 -6.26 5.26
C GLN A 90 10.44 -7.46 5.85
N PHE A 91 11.01 -8.10 6.88
CA PHE A 91 10.42 -9.24 7.55
C PHE A 91 9.06 -8.89 8.15
N GLU A 92 9.00 -7.81 8.92
CA GLU A 92 7.76 -7.35 9.57
C GLU A 92 6.74 -6.80 8.57
N ALA A 93 7.17 -6.19 7.46
CA ALA A 93 6.26 -5.73 6.40
C ALA A 93 5.55 -6.88 5.69
N VAL A 94 6.23 -8.01 5.49
CA VAL A 94 5.61 -9.22 4.94
C VAL A 94 4.67 -9.85 5.98
N ARG A 95 5.13 -9.98 7.22
CA ARG A 95 4.34 -10.56 8.32
C ARG A 95 3.05 -9.78 8.58
N SER A 96 3.10 -8.46 8.51
CA SER A 96 1.97 -7.54 8.69
C SER A 96 1.09 -7.36 7.45
N LYS A 97 1.37 -8.09 6.36
CA LYS A 97 0.66 -8.01 5.06
C LYS A 97 0.67 -6.61 4.46
N LEU A 98 1.71 -5.83 4.72
CA LEU A 98 1.92 -4.53 4.10
C LEU A 98 2.55 -4.68 2.72
N THR A 99 3.52 -5.59 2.57
CA THR A 99 4.22 -5.84 1.31
C THR A 99 4.37 -7.34 1.02
N TRP A 100 4.71 -7.65 -0.23
CA TRP A 100 5.03 -9.01 -0.64
C TRP A 100 6.48 -9.38 -0.34
N PRO A 101 6.81 -10.69 -0.23
CA PRO A 101 8.18 -11.16 -0.12
C PRO A 101 9.05 -10.67 -1.28
N LYS A 102 10.32 -10.36 -0.99
CA LYS A 102 11.31 -10.04 -2.03
C LYS A 102 11.42 -11.18 -3.05
N GLY A 103 11.54 -10.83 -4.32
CA GLY A 103 11.64 -11.76 -5.45
C GLY A 103 10.30 -12.29 -5.96
N SER A 104 9.20 -12.07 -5.22
CA SER A 104 7.86 -12.51 -5.62
C SER A 104 7.35 -11.77 -6.86
N PHE A 105 6.39 -12.37 -7.58
CA PHE A 105 5.79 -11.74 -8.76
C PHE A 105 5.17 -10.38 -8.43
N PHE A 106 4.49 -10.28 -7.29
CA PHE A 106 3.80 -9.05 -6.90
C PHE A 106 4.75 -7.93 -6.46
N GLU A 107 5.88 -8.26 -5.82
CA GLU A 107 6.94 -7.28 -5.52
C GLU A 107 7.48 -6.64 -6.81
N ARG A 108 7.55 -7.38 -7.92
CA ARG A 108 7.97 -6.83 -9.23
C ARG A 108 6.98 -5.84 -9.84
N THR A 109 5.74 -5.80 -9.35
CA THR A 109 4.73 -4.84 -9.80
C THR A 109 4.81 -3.51 -9.04
N GLU A 110 5.74 -3.37 -8.10
CA GLU A 110 6.06 -2.10 -7.47
C GLU A 110 6.61 -1.09 -8.48
N ILE A 111 6.08 0.13 -8.44
CA ILE A 111 6.50 1.23 -9.31
C ILE A 111 7.56 2.04 -8.56
N ARG A 112 8.82 1.64 -8.74
CA ARG A 112 9.96 2.34 -8.16
C ARG A 112 10.26 3.59 -8.98
N ARG A 113 10.50 4.71 -8.29
CA ARG A 113 10.98 5.91 -8.98
C ARG A 113 12.42 5.60 -9.43
N ARG A 114 12.72 5.77 -10.72
CA ARG A 114 14.13 5.78 -11.14
C ARG A 114 14.81 6.95 -10.45
N GLU A 115 15.84 6.68 -9.66
CA GLU A 115 16.83 7.69 -9.28
C GLU A 115 17.34 8.31 -10.59
N ARG A 116 17.25 9.64 -10.68
CA ARG A 116 17.95 10.41 -11.72
C ARG A 116 19.35 10.72 -11.19
#